data_AF-A0A6J7BHH6-F1
#
_entry.id   AF-A0A6J7BHH6-F1
#
_cell.length_a   1.000
_cell.length_b   1.000
_cell.length_c   1.000
_cell.angle_alpha   90.00
_cell.angle_beta   90.00
_cell.angle_gamma   90.00
#
_symmetry.space_group_name_H-M   'P 1'
#
loop_
_entity.id
_entity.type
_entity.pdbx_description
1 polymer ?
#
loop_
_entity_poly.entity_id
_entity_poly.type
_entity_poly.pdbx_seq_one_letter_code
_entity_poly.pdbx_strand_id
1 'polypeptide(L)'
;MSWHRLNLGNSPLGLPLIVPGDETGKGKPRFIYVKDEPRLALAAVLENGSTVVNTHLSFVPGFNLAQLRRVKKWALEIAESTGTRAIVLGDLNLPKNLPVVASKWKSLVTQNTYPSWGGKIQFDYILSPDLAFGQYSVRNFAPTGVSDHLPIGIEIFG
;
A
#
# COMPACT_ATOMS: atom_id res chain seq x y z
N MET A 1 19.40 -11.68 -8.36
CA MET A 1 18.38 -10.62 -8.32
C MET A 1 17.52 -10.66 -9.59
N SER A 2 16.20 -10.49 -9.50
CA SER A 2 15.29 -10.45 -10.66
C SER A 2 14.12 -9.50 -10.43
N TRP A 3 13.52 -9.01 -11.51
CA TRP A 3 12.40 -8.07 -11.48
C TRP A 3 11.19 -8.66 -12.20
N HIS A 4 10.01 -8.46 -11.62
CA HIS A 4 8.74 -8.95 -12.16
C HIS A 4 7.69 -7.85 -12.17
N ARG A 5 6.71 -7.96 -13.08
CA ARG A 5 5.62 -7.01 -13.23
C ARG A 5 4.28 -7.73 -13.30
N LEU A 6 3.30 -7.22 -12.56
CA LEU A 6 1.90 -7.64 -12.66
C LEU A 6 1.03 -6.45 -13.04
N ASN A 7 0.34 -6.54 -14.19
CA ASN A 7 -0.67 -5.55 -14.56
C ASN A 7 -1.98 -5.84 -13.82
N LEU A 8 -2.49 -4.85 -13.09
CA LEU A 8 -3.70 -4.97 -12.28
C LEU A 8 -4.94 -4.39 -12.98
N GLY A 9 -4.74 -3.52 -13.97
CA GLY A 9 -5.82 -2.80 -14.66
C GLY A 9 -6.42 -1.70 -13.77
N ASN A 10 -7.55 -1.15 -14.19
CA ASN A 10 -8.30 -0.12 -13.47
C ASN A 10 -9.73 -0.56 -13.19
N SER A 11 -10.39 0.14 -12.26
CA SER A 11 -11.84 0.12 -12.22
C SER A 11 -12.40 0.83 -13.47
N PRO A 12 -13.47 0.30 -14.11
CA PRO A 12 -14.19 1.02 -15.15
C PRO A 12 -14.99 2.21 -14.57
N LEU A 13 -15.08 2.31 -13.24
CA LEU A 13 -15.74 3.37 -12.52
C LEU A 13 -14.72 4.31 -11.88
N GLY A 14 -15.05 5.58 -11.79
CA GLY A 14 -14.42 6.58 -10.92
C GLY A 14 -15.29 6.92 -9.72
N LEU A 15 -14.79 7.78 -8.83
CA LEU A 15 -15.54 8.29 -7.67
C LEU A 15 -15.40 9.82 -7.54
N PRO A 16 -16.39 10.48 -6.93
CA PRO A 16 -16.26 11.88 -6.58
C PRO A 16 -15.27 12.04 -5.41
N LEU A 17 -14.21 12.84 -5.59
CA LEU A 17 -13.32 13.28 -4.52
C LEU A 17 -13.64 14.71 -4.09
N ILE A 18 -13.52 14.96 -2.79
CA ILE A 18 -13.66 16.31 -2.23
C ILE A 18 -12.30 16.98 -2.31
N VAL A 19 -12.22 18.08 -3.04
CA VAL A 19 -11.06 18.97 -2.98
C VAL A 19 -11.41 20.17 -2.08
N PRO A 20 -10.46 20.63 -1.24
CA PRO A 20 -10.60 21.91 -0.54
C PRO A 20 -10.90 23.04 -1.54
N GLY A 21 -11.56 24.09 -1.06
CA GLY A 21 -11.70 25.32 -1.83
C GLY A 21 -10.35 25.98 -2.14
N ASP A 22 -10.39 27.21 -2.65
CA ASP A 22 -9.20 28.03 -2.89
C ASP A 22 -8.15 27.99 -1.76
N GLU A 23 -6.89 28.29 -2.09
CA GLU A 23 -5.70 28.17 -1.22
C GLU A 23 -5.81 28.92 0.13
N THR A 24 -6.80 29.80 0.26
CA THR A 24 -7.12 30.55 1.49
C THR A 24 -8.03 29.79 2.48
N GLY A 25 -8.56 28.63 2.08
CA GLY A 25 -9.53 27.84 2.87
C GLY A 25 -10.93 28.43 2.95
N LYS A 26 -11.26 29.48 2.15
CA LYS A 26 -12.54 30.21 2.21
C LYS A 26 -13.55 29.82 1.12
N GLY A 27 -13.25 28.86 0.27
CA GLY A 27 -14.15 28.34 -0.76
C GLY A 27 -15.00 27.14 -0.30
N LYS A 28 -16.21 27.02 -0.85
CA LYS A 28 -17.04 25.81 -0.68
C LYS A 28 -16.28 24.58 -1.20
N PRO A 29 -16.26 23.45 -0.47
CA PRO A 29 -15.68 22.21 -0.97
C PRO A 29 -16.27 21.85 -2.33
N ARG A 30 -15.42 21.43 -3.28
CA ARG A 30 -15.86 21.02 -4.61
C ARG A 30 -15.72 19.51 -4.74
N PHE A 31 -16.72 18.91 -5.37
CA PHE A 31 -16.63 17.51 -5.80
C PHE A 31 -16.08 17.47 -7.22
N ILE A 32 -15.00 16.72 -7.40
CA ILE A 32 -14.47 16.40 -8.72
C ILE A 32 -14.65 14.91 -8.96
N TYR A 33 -15.18 14.53 -10.12
CA TYR A 33 -15.22 13.13 -10.50
C TYR A 33 -13.85 12.70 -11.00
N VAL A 34 -13.22 11.75 -10.31
CA VAL A 34 -11.90 11.24 -10.66
C VAL A 34 -12.06 9.84 -11.21
N LYS A 35 -11.59 9.62 -12.44
CA LYS A 35 -11.52 8.29 -13.06
C LYS A 35 -10.39 7.49 -12.43
N ASP A 36 -10.58 6.17 -12.30
CA ASP A 36 -9.49 5.29 -11.89
C ASP A 36 -8.56 5.01 -13.06
N GLU A 37 -7.27 5.05 -12.78
CA GLU A 37 -6.20 4.81 -13.75
C GLU A 37 -5.64 3.39 -13.64
N PRO A 38 -5.06 2.81 -14.71
CA PRO A 38 -4.49 1.48 -14.68
C PRO A 38 -3.41 1.30 -13.61
N ARG A 39 -3.56 0.26 -12.79
CA ARG A 39 -2.63 -0.06 -11.70
C ARG A 39 -1.71 -1.21 -12.09
N LEU A 40 -0.57 -1.28 -11.41
CA LEU A 40 0.40 -2.35 -11.54
C LEU A 40 1.07 -2.64 -10.20
N ALA A 41 1.72 -3.79 -10.12
CA ALA A 41 2.66 -4.12 -9.05
C ALA A 41 4.02 -4.48 -9.67
N LEU A 42 5.09 -4.05 -9.01
CA LEU A 42 6.46 -4.41 -9.35
C LEU A 42 7.05 -5.22 -8.20
N ALA A 43 7.71 -6.34 -8.52
CA ALA A 43 8.41 -7.17 -7.56
C ALA A 43 9.91 -7.17 -7.82
N ALA A 44 10.69 -7.09 -6.75
CA ALA A 44 12.14 -7.28 -6.76
C ALA A 44 12.51 -8.48 -5.89
N VAL A 45 13.23 -9.45 -6.46
CA VAL A 45 13.81 -10.57 -5.72
C VAL A 45 15.23 -10.20 -5.31
N LEU A 46 15.42 -9.96 -4.03
CA LEU A 46 16.65 -9.41 -3.45
C LEU A 46 17.56 -10.52 -2.89
N GLU A 47 18.86 -10.23 -2.83
CA GLU A 47 19.90 -11.17 -2.37
C GLU A 47 19.77 -11.53 -0.88
N ASN A 48 19.14 -10.67 -0.08
CA ASN A 48 18.87 -10.93 1.34
C ASN A 48 17.71 -11.93 1.59
N GLY A 49 17.25 -12.64 0.56
CA GLY A 49 16.20 -13.64 0.67
C GLY A 49 14.79 -13.06 0.74
N SER A 50 14.55 -11.86 0.22
CA SER A 50 13.21 -11.22 0.20
C SER A 50 12.71 -10.98 -1.22
N THR A 51 11.42 -11.24 -1.44
CA THR A 51 10.67 -10.71 -2.59
C THR A 51 9.86 -9.51 -2.12
N VAL A 52 10.23 -8.31 -2.58
CA VAL A 52 9.59 -7.05 -2.21
C VAL A 52 8.71 -6.59 -3.36
N VAL A 53 7.41 -6.43 -3.09
CA VAL A 53 6.40 -5.99 -4.05
C VAL A 53 5.89 -4.61 -3.69
N ASN A 54 6.05 -3.63 -4.58
CA ASN A 54 5.47 -2.30 -4.43
C ASN A 54 4.25 -2.12 -5.34
N THR A 55 3.17 -1.54 -4.82
CA THR A 55 1.95 -1.26 -5.60
C THR A 55 1.17 -0.07 -5.05
N HIS A 56 0.40 0.58 -5.93
CA HIS A 56 -0.62 1.56 -5.55
C HIS A 56 -1.95 1.06 -6.12
N LEU A 57 -2.86 0.63 -5.24
CA LEU A 57 -4.15 0.05 -5.63
C LEU A 57 -5.18 1.11 -5.99
N SER A 58 -6.23 0.70 -6.69
CA SER A 58 -7.39 1.54 -7.00
C SER A 58 -7.94 2.21 -5.74
N PHE A 59 -8.46 3.42 -5.85
CA PHE A 59 -9.22 4.03 -4.74
C PHE A 59 -10.69 3.56 -4.71
N VAL A 60 -11.13 2.80 -5.72
CA VAL A 60 -12.52 2.34 -5.82
C VAL A 60 -12.74 1.12 -4.90
N PRO A 61 -13.65 1.19 -3.93
CA PRO A 61 -13.93 0.10 -3.01
C PRO A 61 -14.30 -1.19 -3.73
N GLY A 62 -13.73 -2.30 -3.28
CA GLY A 62 -13.95 -3.63 -3.85
C GLY A 62 -12.98 -3.97 -4.98
N PHE A 63 -12.66 -3.01 -5.86
CA PHE A 63 -11.63 -3.19 -6.88
C PHE A 63 -10.24 -3.29 -6.25
N ASN A 64 -9.93 -2.41 -5.30
CA ASN A 64 -8.71 -2.48 -4.50
C ASN A 64 -8.56 -3.83 -3.77
N LEU A 65 -9.64 -4.37 -3.22
CA LEU A 65 -9.62 -5.67 -2.56
C LEU A 65 -9.35 -6.81 -3.55
N ALA A 66 -9.96 -6.77 -4.74
CA ALA A 66 -9.70 -7.75 -5.80
C ALA A 66 -8.24 -7.66 -6.31
N GLN A 67 -7.72 -6.45 -6.49
CA GLN A 67 -6.33 -6.21 -6.87
C GLN A 67 -5.38 -6.71 -5.77
N LEU A 68 -5.64 -6.40 -4.50
CA LEU A 68 -4.83 -6.86 -3.37
C LEU A 68 -4.75 -8.39 -3.30
N ARG A 69 -5.86 -9.10 -3.51
CA ARG A 69 -5.88 -10.57 -3.55
C ARG A 69 -4.97 -11.11 -4.65
N ARG A 70 -4.99 -10.49 -5.84
CA ARG A 70 -4.10 -10.86 -6.96
C ARG A 70 -2.63 -10.59 -6.62
N VAL A 71 -2.32 -9.41 -6.07
CA VAL A 71 -0.95 -9.05 -5.65
C VAL A 71 -0.42 -10.03 -4.60
N LYS A 72 -1.20 -10.34 -3.57
CA LYS A 72 -0.79 -11.28 -2.51
C LYS A 72 -0.52 -12.68 -3.04
N LYS A 73 -1.42 -13.21 -3.88
CA LYS A 73 -1.24 -14.52 -4.50
C LYS A 73 0.05 -14.54 -5.34
N TRP A 74 0.22 -13.54 -6.20
CA TRP A 74 1.39 -13.42 -7.07
C TRP A 74 2.70 -13.26 -6.29
N ALA A 75 2.70 -12.47 -5.21
CA ALA A 75 3.86 -12.31 -4.34
C ALA A 75 4.28 -13.63 -3.68
N LEU A 76 3.32 -14.46 -3.25
CA LEU A 76 3.60 -15.79 -2.71
C LEU A 76 4.17 -16.73 -3.78
N GLU A 77 3.63 -16.73 -4.99
CA GLU A 77 4.11 -17.56 -6.10
C GLU A 77 5.58 -17.24 -6.46
N ILE A 78 5.96 -15.96 -6.49
CA ILE A 78 7.36 -15.55 -6.70
C ILE A 78 8.21 -15.97 -5.51
N ALA A 79 7.75 -15.72 -4.29
CA ALA A 79 8.50 -16.03 -3.08
C ALA A 79 8.77 -17.54 -2.95
N GLU A 80 7.77 -18.38 -3.22
CA GLU A 80 7.88 -19.84 -3.22
C GLU A 80 8.86 -20.34 -4.28
N SER A 81 8.74 -19.87 -5.53
CA SER A 81 9.62 -20.31 -6.63
C SER A 81 11.08 -19.85 -6.49
N THR A 82 11.31 -18.80 -5.70
CA THR A 82 12.66 -18.23 -5.49
C THR A 82 13.26 -18.55 -4.12
N GLY A 83 12.52 -19.24 -3.24
CA GLY A 83 12.96 -19.52 -1.87
C GLY A 83 13.15 -18.25 -1.03
N THR A 84 12.35 -17.21 -1.27
CA THR A 84 12.43 -15.92 -0.56
C THR A 84 11.19 -15.66 0.30
N ARG A 85 11.23 -14.63 1.14
CA ARG A 85 10.09 -14.17 1.94
C ARG A 85 9.31 -13.08 1.21
N ALA A 86 7.98 -13.21 1.14
CA ALA A 86 7.13 -12.23 0.49
C ALA A 86 6.89 -10.99 1.38
N ILE A 87 7.07 -9.80 0.81
CA ILE A 87 6.74 -8.51 1.40
C ILE A 87 5.96 -7.71 0.37
N VAL A 88 4.77 -7.21 0.72
CA VAL A 88 3.95 -6.34 -0.14
C VAL A 88 3.81 -4.99 0.54
N LEU A 89 4.11 -3.90 -0.16
CA LEU A 89 3.98 -2.56 0.37
C LEU A 89 3.42 -1.55 -0.63
N GLY A 90 3.00 -0.41 -0.09
CA GLY A 90 2.53 0.77 -0.80
C GLY A 90 1.15 1.21 -0.36
N ASP A 91 0.54 2.12 -1.12
CA ASP A 91 -0.81 2.60 -0.88
C ASP A 91 -1.83 1.57 -1.35
N LEU A 92 -2.48 0.91 -0.39
CA LEU A 92 -3.48 -0.11 -0.66
C LEU A 92 -4.90 0.45 -0.78
N ASN A 93 -5.10 1.74 -0.49
CA ASN A 93 -6.41 2.41 -0.51
C ASN A 93 -7.50 1.67 0.30
N LEU A 94 -7.10 0.95 1.35
CA LEU A 94 -7.97 0.09 2.15
C LEU A 94 -7.87 0.48 3.64
N PRO A 95 -8.93 0.96 4.29
CA PRO A 95 -8.88 1.36 5.70
C PRO A 95 -9.14 0.18 6.67
N LYS A 96 -9.06 0.45 7.98
CA LYS A 96 -9.56 -0.42 9.08
C LYS A 96 -9.02 -1.85 9.10
N ASN A 97 -7.74 -2.05 8.78
CA ASN A 97 -7.11 -3.38 8.72
C ASN A 97 -7.77 -4.34 7.71
N LEU A 98 -8.63 -3.86 6.81
CA LEU A 98 -9.21 -4.67 5.73
C LEU A 98 -8.16 -5.47 4.95
N PRO A 99 -6.92 -4.97 4.73
CA PRO A 99 -5.90 -5.75 4.07
C PRO A 99 -5.54 -7.06 4.79
N VAL A 100 -5.77 -7.21 6.09
CA VAL A 100 -5.34 -8.39 6.88
C VAL A 100 -6.50 -9.26 7.38
N VAL A 101 -7.75 -8.80 7.25
CA VAL A 101 -8.93 -9.57 7.69
C VAL A 101 -9.00 -10.92 6.97
N ALA A 102 -9.20 -11.99 7.75
CA ALA A 102 -9.26 -13.38 7.26
C ALA A 102 -8.06 -13.74 6.36
N SER A 103 -6.88 -13.17 6.63
CA SER A 103 -5.66 -13.34 5.86
C SER A 103 -4.53 -13.86 6.75
N LYS A 104 -3.62 -14.67 6.18
CA LYS A 104 -2.35 -15.01 6.83
C LYS A 104 -1.37 -13.83 6.87
N TRP A 105 -1.60 -12.84 6.01
CA TRP A 105 -0.77 -11.64 5.93
C TRP A 105 -0.99 -10.74 7.15
N LYS A 106 0.10 -10.26 7.73
CA LYS A 106 0.10 -9.32 8.85
C LYS A 106 0.57 -7.96 8.36
N SER A 107 0.06 -6.90 8.99
CA SER A 107 0.61 -5.57 8.81
C SER A 107 1.79 -5.39 9.75
N LEU A 108 2.94 -5.00 9.19
CA LEU A 108 4.18 -4.78 9.93
C LEU A 108 4.26 -3.37 10.53
N VAL A 109 3.34 -2.47 10.15
CA VAL A 109 3.24 -1.11 10.67
C VAL A 109 1.78 -0.78 10.94
N THR A 110 1.47 -0.25 12.11
CA THR A 110 0.16 0.32 12.44
C THR A 110 0.32 1.82 12.69
N GLN A 111 -0.04 2.62 11.70
CA GLN A 111 0.08 4.08 11.69
C GLN A 111 -0.95 4.67 10.73
N ASN A 112 -1.71 5.67 11.19
CA ASN A 112 -2.52 6.46 10.26
C ASN A 112 -1.61 7.25 9.32
N THR A 113 -1.78 7.05 8.02
CA THR A 113 -0.93 7.66 6.99
C THR A 113 -1.59 8.80 6.25
N TYR A 114 -2.91 8.97 6.34
CA TYR A 114 -3.64 10.01 5.64
C TYR A 114 -4.67 10.73 6.53
N PRO A 115 -4.84 12.07 6.40
CA PRO A 115 -3.96 12.99 5.69
C PRO A 115 -2.71 13.36 6.50
N SER A 116 -1.67 13.87 5.85
CA SER A 116 -0.36 14.11 6.48
C SER A 116 -0.35 15.18 7.58
N TRP A 117 -1.31 16.09 7.60
CA TRP A 117 -1.46 17.14 8.61
C TRP A 117 -2.26 16.71 9.86
N GLY A 118 -2.52 15.41 10.03
CA GLY A 118 -3.20 14.88 11.20
C GLY A 118 -3.80 13.51 10.92
N GLY A 119 -2.94 12.52 10.68
CA GLY A 119 -3.30 11.18 10.20
C GLY A 119 -4.50 10.57 10.91
N LYS A 120 -5.55 10.27 10.13
CA LYS A 120 -6.81 9.70 10.62
C LYS A 120 -7.08 8.29 10.11
N ILE A 121 -6.50 7.94 8.96
CA ILE A 121 -6.76 6.69 8.25
C ILE A 121 -5.42 6.11 7.81
N GLN A 122 -5.26 4.79 7.94
CA GLN A 122 -4.15 4.06 7.34
C GLN A 122 -4.57 3.56 5.95
N PHE A 123 -3.89 4.03 4.91
CA PHE A 123 -4.01 3.53 3.55
C PHE A 123 -2.74 2.83 3.08
N ASP A 124 -1.60 3.21 3.64
CA ASP A 124 -0.31 2.62 3.34
C ASP A 124 -0.02 1.44 4.28
N TYR A 125 0.51 0.37 3.70
CA TYR A 125 0.82 -0.84 4.46
C TYR A 125 2.16 -1.40 4.04
N ILE A 126 2.78 -2.10 4.99
CA ILE A 126 3.82 -3.09 4.72
C ILE A 126 3.27 -4.41 5.25
N LEU A 127 3.09 -5.38 4.38
CA LEU A 127 2.48 -6.67 4.67
C LEU A 127 3.49 -7.80 4.49
N SER A 128 3.48 -8.77 5.39
CA SER A 128 4.17 -10.05 5.21
C SER A 128 3.42 -11.17 5.94
N PRO A 129 3.38 -12.40 5.39
CA PRO A 129 2.80 -13.55 6.09
C PRO A 129 3.72 -14.09 7.19
N ASP A 130 5.05 -14.05 6.95
CA ASP A 130 6.00 -14.86 7.69
C ASP A 130 7.00 -14.05 8.53
N LEU A 131 7.05 -12.71 8.34
CA LEU A 131 7.92 -11.87 9.15
C LEU A 131 7.35 -11.71 10.57
N ALA A 132 8.07 -12.24 11.56
CA ALA A 132 7.67 -12.33 12.95
C ALA A 132 8.29 -11.21 13.82
N PHE A 133 7.77 -11.10 15.05
CA PHE A 133 8.33 -10.22 16.08
C PHE A 133 9.82 -10.53 16.31
N GLY A 134 10.64 -9.49 16.44
CA GLY A 134 12.09 -9.63 16.63
C GLY A 134 12.89 -9.82 15.34
N GLN A 135 12.23 -9.93 14.16
CA GLN A 135 12.92 -9.97 12.85
C GLN A 135 12.95 -8.61 12.15
N TYR A 136 12.27 -7.61 12.72
CA TYR A 136 12.24 -6.25 12.19
C TYR A 136 11.95 -5.24 13.31
N SER A 137 12.22 -3.96 13.01
CA SER A 137 11.76 -2.82 13.80
C SER A 137 11.03 -1.81 12.92
N VAL A 138 10.00 -1.17 13.47
CA VAL A 138 9.32 -0.05 12.81
C VAL A 138 10.21 1.19 12.85
N ARG A 139 10.30 1.92 11.74
CA ARG A 139 11.07 3.17 11.64
C ARG A 139 10.14 4.36 11.65
N ASN A 140 10.50 5.36 12.44
CA ASN A 140 9.82 6.64 12.49
C ASN A 140 10.50 7.60 11.53
N PHE A 141 9.70 8.37 10.79
CA PHE A 141 10.16 9.37 9.85
C PHE A 141 9.51 10.71 10.18
N ALA A 142 10.26 11.80 10.04
CA ALA A 142 9.70 13.13 10.15
C ALA A 142 8.79 13.42 8.93
N PRO A 143 7.63 14.08 9.11
CA PRO A 143 6.86 14.58 8.00
C PRO A 143 7.69 15.57 7.18
N THR A 144 7.71 15.39 5.86
CA THR A 144 8.49 16.25 4.94
C THR A 144 7.68 17.43 4.39
N GLY A 145 6.35 17.39 4.51
CA GLY A 145 5.45 18.41 3.98
C GLY A 145 5.25 18.37 2.46
N VAL A 146 5.81 17.37 1.76
CA VAL A 146 5.75 17.26 0.29
C VAL A 146 4.64 16.34 -0.22
N SER A 147 3.98 15.61 0.67
CA SER A 147 2.91 14.66 0.36
C SER A 147 1.77 14.80 1.38
N ASP A 148 0.56 14.48 0.93
CA ASP A 148 -0.64 14.30 1.73
C ASP A 148 -0.66 12.96 2.50
N HIS A 149 0.32 12.08 2.28
CA HIS A 149 0.53 10.86 3.04
C HIS A 149 1.77 10.96 3.95
N LEU A 150 1.73 10.29 5.11
CA LEU A 150 2.86 10.12 6.02
C LEU A 150 3.67 8.87 5.64
N PRO A 151 5.00 8.96 5.61
CA PRO A 151 5.86 7.81 5.35
C PRO A 151 5.77 6.74 6.45
N ILE A 152 5.91 5.49 6.04
CA ILE A 152 6.07 4.32 6.90
C ILE A 152 7.27 3.50 6.43
N GLY A 153 7.88 2.75 7.35
CA GLY A 153 9.01 1.90 7.02
C GLY A 153 9.35 0.93 8.14
N ILE A 154 10.06 -0.12 7.76
CA ILE A 154 10.64 -1.09 8.69
C ILE A 154 12.11 -1.30 8.36
N GLU A 155 12.89 -1.67 9.36
CA GLU A 155 14.24 -2.23 9.19
C GLU A 155 14.15 -3.72 9.49
N ILE A 156 14.57 -4.56 8.55
CA ILE A 156 14.58 -6.03 8.69
C ILE A 156 15.96 -6.46 9.15
N PHE A 157 16.02 -7.31 10.16
CA PHE A 157 17.27 -7.86 10.68
C PHE A 157 17.67 -9.10 9.88
N GLY A 158 18.97 -9.24 9.62
CA GLY A 158 19.58 -10.40 8.98
C GLY A 158 19.94 -11.48 9.99
#